data_AF-A0A924R9Z3-F1
#
_entry.id   AF-A0A924R9Z3-F1
#
_cell.length_a   1.000
_cell.length_b   1.000
_cell.length_c   1.000
_cell.angle_alpha   90.00
_cell.angle_beta   90.00
_cell.angle_gamma   90.00
#
_symmetry.space_group_name_H-M   'P 1'
#
loop_
_entity.id
_entity.type
_entity.pdbx_description
1 polymer ?
#
loop_
_entity_poly.entity_id
_entity_poly.type
_entity_poly.pdbx_seq_one_letter_code
_entity_poly.pdbx_strand_id
1 'polypeptide(L)'
;MSFDFTLSPRVEKWRDGIADFVRETVIPREQEAFEHGLTDDLRRELQAAARAAGWWAPQAAAEVGGGGFAFDESAVLLEEAGYSLLGPLAINCAAPFVHAYPTQGEALGEAHLALGGSPLHAHV
;
A
#
# COMPACT_ATOMS: atom_id res chain seq x y z
N MET A 1 -33.60 -10.67 -15.23
CA MET A 1 -33.00 -9.71 -14.29
C MET A 1 -31.67 -9.29 -14.88
N SER A 2 -31.45 -8.01 -15.15
CA SER A 2 -30.16 -7.49 -15.60
C SER A 2 -29.33 -7.09 -14.39
N PHE A 3 -28.04 -7.42 -14.40
CA PHE A 3 -27.09 -6.92 -13.42
C PHE A 3 -26.72 -5.47 -13.77
N ASP A 4 -26.58 -4.63 -12.76
CA ASP A 4 -26.10 -3.25 -12.88
C ASP A 4 -24.62 -3.21 -12.47
N PHE A 5 -23.77 -2.76 -13.40
CA PHE A 5 -22.32 -2.63 -13.19
C PHE A 5 -21.88 -1.15 -13.19
N THR A 6 -22.83 -0.23 -13.07
CA THR A 6 -22.54 1.20 -13.03
C THR A 6 -21.83 1.54 -11.73
N LEU A 7 -20.72 2.26 -11.82
CA LEU A 7 -19.99 2.71 -10.65
C LEU A 7 -20.69 3.92 -10.02
N SER A 8 -20.62 4.03 -8.70
CA SER A 8 -21.13 5.22 -8.03
C SER A 8 -20.23 6.43 -8.34
N PRO A 9 -20.75 7.67 -8.35
CA PRO A 9 -19.93 8.86 -8.58
C PRO A 9 -18.75 9.01 -7.60
N ARG A 10 -18.88 8.43 -6.40
CA ARG A 10 -17.81 8.39 -5.40
C ARG A 10 -16.66 7.49 -5.86
N VAL A 11 -16.99 6.31 -6.38
CA VAL A 11 -16.00 5.36 -6.91
C VAL A 11 -15.32 5.93 -8.15
N GLU A 12 -16.08 6.53 -9.08
CA GLU A 12 -15.50 7.17 -10.27
C GLU A 12 -14.50 8.27 -9.89
N LYS A 13 -14.87 9.15 -8.96
CA LYS A 13 -13.97 10.20 -8.47
C LYS A 13 -12.67 9.64 -7.90
N TRP A 14 -12.76 8.58 -7.11
CA TRP A 14 -11.58 7.96 -6.49
C TRP A 14 -10.73 7.19 -7.50
N ARG A 15 -11.38 6.46 -8.43
CA ARG A 15 -10.71 5.75 -9.52
C ARG A 15 -9.87 6.74 -10.33
N ASP A 16 -10.49 7.82 -10.81
CA ASP A 16 -9.82 8.80 -11.67
C ASP A 16 -8.71 9.52 -10.88
N GLY A 17 -8.96 9.87 -9.62
CA GLY A 17 -7.97 10.49 -8.75
C GLY A 17 -6.76 9.61 -8.44
N ILE A 18 -6.97 8.31 -8.19
CA ILE A 18 -5.90 7.33 -7.99
C ILE A 18 -5.14 7.10 -9.30
N ALA A 19 -5.84 6.97 -10.43
CA ALA A 19 -5.22 6.80 -11.74
C ALA A 19 -4.27 7.96 -12.08
N ASP A 20 -4.72 9.19 -11.87
CA ASP A 20 -3.91 10.40 -12.07
C ASP A 20 -2.74 10.47 -11.09
N PHE A 21 -2.98 10.18 -9.80
CA PHE A 21 -1.92 10.15 -8.80
C PHE A 21 -0.84 9.11 -9.14
N VAL A 22 -1.24 7.90 -9.52
CA VAL A 22 -0.32 6.83 -9.92
C VAL A 22 0.49 7.25 -11.14
N ARG A 23 -0.18 7.75 -12.19
CA ARG A 23 0.46 8.16 -13.43
C ARG A 23 1.46 9.29 -13.24
N GLU A 24 1.05 10.34 -12.54
CA GLU A 24 1.80 11.60 -12.50
C GLU A 24 2.78 11.67 -11.32
N THR A 25 2.53 10.92 -10.25
CA THR A 25 3.37 10.98 -9.02
C THR A 25 4.12 9.68 -8.76
N VAL A 26 3.48 8.52 -8.92
CA VAL A 26 4.08 7.25 -8.49
C VAL A 26 5.00 6.65 -9.56
N ILE A 27 4.53 6.51 -10.80
CA ILE A 27 5.32 5.92 -11.91
C ILE A 27 6.67 6.63 -12.11
N PRO A 28 6.77 7.97 -12.09
CA PRO A 28 8.06 8.65 -12.24
C PRO A 28 9.10 8.29 -11.17
N ARG A 29 8.64 7.81 -10.00
CA ARG A 29 9.51 7.41 -8.88
C ARG A 29 9.91 5.93 -8.94
N GLU A 30 9.38 5.14 -9.86
CA GLU A 30 9.76 3.73 -10.00
C GLU A 30 11.23 3.56 -10.37
N GLN A 31 11.77 4.44 -11.23
CA GLN A 31 13.18 4.42 -11.61
C GLN A 31 14.10 4.59 -10.41
N GLU A 32 13.74 5.47 -9.47
CA GLU A 32 14.50 5.67 -8.23
C GLU A 32 14.53 4.38 -7.39
N ALA A 33 13.39 3.68 -7.29
CA ALA A 33 13.30 2.40 -6.60
C ALA A 33 14.07 1.28 -7.30
N PHE A 34 14.16 1.28 -8.63
CA PHE A 34 14.98 0.32 -9.37
C PHE A 34 16.48 0.53 -9.14
N GLU A 35 16.93 1.78 -9.05
CA GLU A 35 18.34 2.10 -8.88
C GLU A 35 18.83 1.91 -7.44
N HIS A 36 18.02 2.31 -6.46
CA HIS A 36 18.42 2.39 -5.04
C HIS A 36 17.68 1.39 -4.14
N GLY A 37 16.76 0.62 -4.69
CA GLY A 37 15.80 -0.17 -3.92
C GLY A 37 14.67 0.68 -3.36
N LEU A 38 13.65 0.02 -2.78
CA LEU A 38 12.57 0.72 -2.09
C LEU A 38 13.06 1.22 -0.74
N THR A 39 13.52 2.47 -0.70
CA THR A 39 13.98 3.09 0.54
C THR A 39 12.81 3.49 1.44
N ASP A 40 13.12 3.60 2.73
CA ASP A 40 12.19 4.09 3.75
C ASP A 40 11.71 5.52 3.48
N ASP A 41 12.59 6.38 2.96
CA ASP A 41 12.28 7.77 2.65
C ASP A 41 11.35 7.85 1.43
N LEU A 42 11.64 7.12 0.35
CA LEU A 42 10.77 7.06 -0.82
C LEU A 42 9.37 6.56 -0.45
N ARG A 43 9.26 5.51 0.38
CA ARG A 43 7.97 5.04 0.92
C ARG A 43 7.25 6.16 1.67
N ARG A 44 7.93 6.84 2.60
CA ARG A 44 7.33 7.91 3.41
C ARG A 44 6.85 9.07 2.54
N GLU A 45 7.63 9.48 1.55
CA GLU A 45 7.28 10.54 0.61
C GLU A 45 6.03 10.20 -0.20
N LEU A 46 5.99 9.01 -0.82
CA LEU A 46 4.84 8.55 -1.60
C LEU A 46 3.57 8.46 -0.74
N GLN A 47 3.69 7.93 0.47
CA GLN A 47 2.57 7.82 1.41
C GLN A 47 2.11 9.18 1.95
N ALA A 48 3.02 10.14 2.11
CA ALA A 48 2.66 11.50 2.48
C ALA A 48 1.90 12.19 1.32
N ALA A 49 2.36 11.99 0.08
CA ALA A 49 1.71 12.52 -1.11
C ALA A 49 0.30 11.92 -1.30
N ALA A 50 0.13 10.61 -1.11
CA ALA A 50 -1.18 9.96 -1.19
C ALA A 50 -2.17 10.50 -0.13
N ARG A 51 -1.70 10.73 1.11
CA ARG A 51 -2.52 11.34 2.17
C ARG A 51 -2.91 12.78 1.83
N ALA A 52 -1.97 13.57 1.32
CA ALA A 52 -2.23 14.95 0.92
C ALA A 52 -3.21 15.04 -0.26
N ALA A 53 -3.15 14.07 -1.19
CA ALA A 53 -4.06 13.97 -2.33
C ALA A 53 -5.44 13.38 -1.95
N GLY A 54 -5.57 12.77 -0.76
CA GLY A 54 -6.83 12.22 -0.27
C GLY A 54 -7.13 10.79 -0.70
N TRP A 55 -6.13 10.05 -1.19
CA TRP A 55 -6.27 8.70 -1.76
C TRP A 55 -5.82 7.59 -0.81
N TRP A 56 -5.77 7.88 0.49
CA TRP A 56 -5.19 6.98 1.49
C TRP A 56 -6.10 5.78 1.82
N ALA A 57 -5.52 4.57 1.74
CA ALA A 57 -6.08 3.31 2.21
C ALA A 57 -7.58 3.12 1.86
N PRO A 58 -7.95 3.05 0.57
CA PRO A 58 -9.35 3.03 0.14
C PRO A 58 -10.20 1.94 0.81
N GLN A 59 -9.61 0.76 1.01
CA GLN A 59 -10.23 -0.42 1.60
C GLN A 59 -10.33 -0.38 3.13
N ALA A 60 -9.60 0.53 3.79
CA ALA A 60 -9.61 0.62 5.25
C ALA A 60 -10.84 1.39 5.74
N ALA A 61 -11.33 1.03 6.93
CA ALA A 61 -12.50 1.64 7.54
C ALA A 61 -12.32 3.17 7.74
N ALA A 62 -13.39 3.93 7.52
CA ALA A 62 -13.34 5.39 7.62
C ALA A 62 -13.08 5.87 9.05
N GLU A 63 -13.52 5.09 10.05
CA GLU A 63 -13.36 5.35 11.48
C GLU A 63 -11.89 5.35 11.93
N VAL A 64 -11.02 4.68 11.17
CA VAL A 64 -9.56 4.66 11.39
C VAL A 64 -8.80 5.52 10.37
N GLY A 65 -9.52 6.36 9.60
CA GLY A 65 -8.94 7.29 8.63
C GLY A 65 -8.67 6.71 7.24
N GLY A 66 -9.29 5.56 6.89
CA GLY A 66 -9.27 5.00 5.54
C GLY A 66 -10.37 5.56 4.62
N GLY A 67 -10.42 5.06 3.39
CA GLY A 67 -11.41 5.47 2.39
C GLY A 67 -12.81 4.89 2.61
N GLY A 68 -12.97 3.83 3.40
CA GLY A 68 -14.25 3.24 3.80
C GLY A 68 -15.09 2.72 2.63
N PHE A 69 -14.45 2.17 1.60
CA PHE A 69 -15.14 1.56 0.46
C PHE A 69 -15.50 0.10 0.73
N ALA A 70 -16.59 -0.37 0.12
CA ALA A 70 -16.92 -1.79 0.12
C ALA A 70 -15.87 -2.60 -0.69
N PHE A 71 -15.91 -3.92 -0.60
CA PHE A 71 -14.90 -4.78 -1.24
C PHE A 71 -14.90 -4.67 -2.77
N ASP A 72 -16.08 -4.69 -3.38
CA ASP A 72 -16.29 -4.53 -4.82
C ASP A 72 -15.90 -3.14 -5.32
N GLU A 73 -16.25 -2.09 -4.58
CA GLU A 73 -15.79 -0.73 -4.87
C GLU A 73 -14.26 -0.61 -4.74
N SER A 74 -13.69 -1.20 -3.68
CA SER A 74 -12.24 -1.20 -3.46
C SER A 74 -11.52 -1.94 -4.58
N ALA A 75 -12.07 -3.02 -5.12
CA ALA A 75 -11.44 -3.76 -6.22
C ALA A 75 -11.15 -2.86 -7.43
N VAL A 76 -12.06 -1.95 -7.78
CA VAL A 76 -11.86 -0.95 -8.85
C VAL A 76 -10.73 0.01 -8.51
N LEU A 77 -10.65 0.46 -7.27
CA LEU A 77 -9.61 1.41 -6.83
C LEU A 77 -8.22 0.75 -6.73
N LEU A 78 -8.17 -0.53 -6.33
CA LEU A 78 -6.97 -1.32 -6.25
C LEU A 78 -6.42 -1.68 -7.64
N GLU A 79 -7.28 -1.80 -8.65
CA GLU A 79 -6.88 -1.99 -10.04
C GLU A 79 -6.03 -0.81 -10.53
N GLU A 80 -6.49 0.43 -10.29
CA GLU A 80 -5.73 1.64 -10.65
C GLU A 80 -4.42 1.75 -9.87
N ALA A 81 -4.44 1.42 -8.57
CA ALA A 81 -3.23 1.37 -7.77
C ALA A 81 -2.22 0.35 -8.34
N GLY A 82 -2.70 -0.78 -8.86
CA GLY A 82 -1.88 -1.84 -9.44
C GLY A 82 -1.20 -1.50 -10.76
N TYR A 83 -1.51 -0.35 -11.37
CA TYR A 83 -0.84 0.09 -12.61
C TYR A 83 0.65 0.45 -12.40
N SER A 84 1.06 0.66 -11.14
CA SER A 84 2.45 0.86 -10.73
C SER A 84 2.90 -0.20 -9.72
N LEU A 85 4.17 -0.61 -9.79
CA LEU A 85 4.79 -1.50 -8.81
C LEU A 85 4.83 -0.89 -7.39
N LEU A 86 4.82 0.45 -7.30
CA LEU A 86 4.83 1.18 -6.04
C LEU A 86 3.44 1.66 -5.63
N GLY A 87 2.44 1.61 -6.52
CA GLY A 87 1.11 2.17 -6.31
C GLY A 87 0.39 1.63 -5.07
N PRO A 88 0.32 0.30 -4.85
CA PRO A 88 -0.34 -0.24 -3.66
C PRO A 88 0.37 0.17 -2.36
N LEU A 89 1.70 0.33 -2.39
CA LEU A 89 2.46 0.81 -1.25
C LEU A 89 2.23 2.30 -0.99
N ALA A 90 2.18 3.11 -2.05
CA ALA A 90 1.97 4.55 -1.98
C ALA A 90 0.62 4.89 -1.32
N ILE A 91 -0.45 4.19 -1.68
CA ILE A 91 -1.79 4.41 -1.11
C ILE A 91 -2.11 3.50 0.08
N ASN A 92 -1.14 2.72 0.58
CA ASN A 92 -1.30 1.83 1.74
C ASN A 92 -2.43 0.81 1.59
N CYS A 93 -2.41 0.13 0.44
CA CYS A 93 -3.25 -1.01 0.13
C CYS A 93 -2.46 -2.23 -0.36
N ALA A 94 -1.13 -2.16 -0.32
CA ALA A 94 -0.30 -3.34 -0.45
C ALA A 94 -0.73 -4.37 0.60
N ALA A 95 -0.86 -5.63 0.17
CA ALA A 95 -1.07 -6.72 1.11
C ALA A 95 0.05 -6.70 2.15
N PRO A 96 -0.26 -6.94 3.44
CA PRO A 96 0.80 -7.13 4.42
C PRO A 96 1.70 -8.26 3.90
N PHE A 97 3.01 -8.04 3.91
CA PHE A 97 3.94 -9.14 3.68
C PHE A 97 3.65 -10.20 4.74
N VAL A 98 2.95 -11.26 4.36
CA VAL A 98 2.93 -12.48 5.16
C VAL A 98 4.34 -13.03 5.02
N HIS A 99 5.19 -12.68 6.00
CA HIS A 99 6.44 -13.39 6.25
C HIS A 99 6.07 -14.82 6.64
N ALA A 100 5.83 -15.69 5.66
CA ALA A 100 5.71 -17.11 5.92
C ALA A 100 7.05 -17.70 6.37
N TYR A 101 8.17 -17.04 6.01
CA TYR A 101 9.53 -17.43 6.38
C TYR A 101 10.43 -16.18 6.52
N PRO A 102 11.26 -16.05 7.57
CA PRO A 102 12.23 -14.95 7.69
C PRO A 102 13.21 -14.98 6.51
N THR A 103 13.66 -13.81 6.05
CA THR A 103 14.80 -13.74 5.11
C THR A 103 16.04 -14.32 5.80
N GLN A 104 17.05 -14.78 5.04
CA GLN A 104 18.29 -15.29 5.64
C GLN A 104 18.96 -14.26 6.57
N GLY A 105 18.89 -12.96 6.24
CA GLY A 105 19.42 -11.89 7.06
C GLY A 105 18.67 -11.72 8.39
N GLU A 106 17.35 -11.82 8.37
CA GLU A 106 16.52 -11.78 9.57
C GLU A 106 16.71 -13.04 10.42
N ALA A 107 16.76 -14.24 9.82
CA ALA A 107 17.04 -15.47 10.56
C ALA A 107 18.43 -15.45 11.24
N LEU A 108 19.43 -14.86 10.59
CA LEU A 108 20.77 -14.66 11.16
C LEU A 108 20.76 -13.60 12.28
N GLY A 109 20.01 -12.51 12.09
CA GLY A 109 19.82 -11.47 13.12
C GLY A 109 19.09 -12.01 14.35
N GLU A 110 18.05 -12.82 14.14
CA GLU A 110 17.27 -13.48 15.18
C GLU A 110 18.11 -14.52 15.93
N ALA A 111 18.89 -15.35 15.21
CA ALA A 111 19.82 -16.29 15.83
C ALA A 111 20.86 -15.56 16.70
N HIS A 112 21.34 -14.40 16.25
CA HIS A 112 22.28 -13.58 17.02
C HIS A 112 21.64 -13.02 18.30
N LEU A 113 20.40 -12.53 18.22
CA LEU A 113 19.66 -12.00 19.37
C LEU A 113 19.28 -13.10 20.38
N ALA A 114 18.91 -14.29 19.89
CA ALA A 114 18.61 -15.45 20.72
C ALA A 114 19.85 -15.94 21.49
N LEU A 115 21.04 -15.94 20.86
CA LEU A 115 22.31 -16.22 21.53
C LEU A 115 22.68 -15.14 22.56
N GLY A 116 22.21 -13.90 22.37
CA GLY A 116 22.41 -12.77 23.28
C GLY A 116 21.44 -12.72 24.48
N GLY A 117 20.48 -13.64 24.58
CA GLY A 117 19.57 -13.76 25.74
C GLY A 117 18.41 -12.75 25.79
N SER A 118 18.14 -12.02 24.71
CA SER A 118 17.02 -11.08 24.63
C SER A 118 15.73 -11.81 24.21
N PRO A 119 14.58 -11.56 24.89
CA PRO A 119 13.34 -12.28 24.57
C PRO A 119 12.78 -11.89 23.19
N LEU A 120 12.38 -12.93 22.47
CA LEU A 120 11.74 -12.90 21.15
C LEU A 120 10.27 -12.50 21.31
N HIS A 121 9.91 -11.27 20.94
CA HIS A 121 8.56 -10.72 20.94
C HIS A 121 7.87 -10.56 22.31
N ALA A 122 7.88 -9.34 22.84
CA ALA A 122 6.78 -8.89 23.69
C ALA A 122 5.64 -8.44 22.78
N HIS A 123 4.57 -9.24 22.71
CA HIS A 123 3.31 -8.78 22.15
C HIS A 123 2.62 -7.88 23.18
N VAL A 124 2.35 -6.63 22.80
CA VAL A 124 1.30 -5.79 23.40
C VAL A 124 0.19 -5.67 22.37
#